data_AF-A0A958PKT4-F1
#
_entry.id   AF-A0A958PKT4-F1
#
_cell.length_a   1.000
_cell.length_b   1.000
_cell.length_c   1.000
_cell.angle_alpha   90.00
_cell.angle_beta   90.00
_cell.angle_gamma   90.00
#
_symmetry.space_group_name_H-M   'P 1'
#
loop_
_entity.id
_entity.type
_entity.pdbx_description
1 polymer ?
#
loop_
_entity_poly.entity_id
_entity_poly.type
_entity_poly.pdbx_seq_one_letter_code
_entity_poly.pdbx_strand_id
1 'polypeptide(L)'
;MTRILGFLAIHRLLLFCVALMAIYQSYPPDIPPAQKSVSALSARFFDKVAQRPVTQALLRSANYYPTSFLDALRSPFASVYRGFLNVTHFDRVTGLIVLTNLFFFLFLLELYGLWGRQHPADEAVRAATLVALLPTSFEMSLVSSFSLTCFLVALAVHRAVTNRWWVTGMALGILVLSDPLNILLVPLLLYLFFYFHQGQVLRTVWKRAVLVLLPVIVAVVVDFGSFSYAWDEIEQSALFYLTRSLSGGVKQTLAHSPLGTTIVLITLAVGAVGAFLNNKSFVDKILPAAMLFFVLLTSPFSQVTFRVPLAGICLHGVIQLTGRPTVWILYIVMFIMGALEVAAVFG
;
A
#
# COMPACT_ATOMS: atom_id res chain seq x y z
N MET A 1 -7.21 -17.95 6.49
CA MET A 1 -6.35 -17.09 7.32
C MET A 1 -4.97 -17.69 7.55
N THR A 2 -4.86 -18.85 8.19
CA THR A 2 -3.57 -19.52 8.50
C THR A 2 -2.67 -19.67 7.27
N ARG A 3 -3.25 -19.99 6.11
CA ARG A 3 -2.52 -20.07 4.83
C ARG A 3 -1.86 -18.75 4.42
N ILE A 4 -2.54 -17.61 4.60
CA ILE A 4 -1.99 -16.29 4.23
C ILE A 4 -0.87 -15.89 5.19
N LEU A 5 -1.05 -16.12 6.49
CA LEU A 5 -0.03 -15.85 7.49
C LEU A 5 1.22 -16.70 7.26
N GLY A 6 1.04 -18.02 7.05
CA GLY A 6 2.14 -18.93 6.75
C GLY A 6 2.87 -18.56 5.46
N PHE A 7 2.12 -18.22 4.40
CA PHE A 7 2.70 -17.72 3.15
C PHE A 7 3.50 -16.44 3.36
N LEU A 8 2.94 -15.45 4.06
CA LEU A 8 3.61 -14.18 4.32
C LEU A 8 4.91 -14.40 5.12
N ALA A 9 4.86 -15.22 6.18
CA ALA A 9 6.03 -15.54 6.99
C ALA A 9 7.14 -16.21 6.15
N ILE A 10 6.79 -17.21 5.33
CA ILE A 10 7.74 -17.89 4.44
C ILE A 10 8.30 -16.92 3.40
N HIS A 11 7.43 -16.14 2.76
CA HIS A 11 7.83 -15.17 1.74
C HIS A 11 8.80 -14.12 2.32
N ARG A 12 8.50 -13.57 3.50
CA ARG A 12 9.37 -12.59 4.17
C ARG A 12 10.70 -13.21 4.62
N LEU A 13 10.68 -14.44 5.12
CA LEU A 13 11.91 -15.17 5.43
C LEU A 13 12.77 -15.37 4.19
N LEU A 14 12.17 -15.72 3.04
CA LEU A 14 12.88 -15.88 1.78
C LEU A 14 13.50 -14.56 1.31
N LEU A 15 12.75 -13.45 1.33
CA LEU A 15 13.30 -12.14 0.97
C LEU A 15 14.42 -11.70 1.92
N PHE A 16 14.31 -11.99 3.21
CA PHE A 16 15.38 -11.76 4.17
C PHE A 16 16.63 -12.59 3.83
N CYS A 17 16.49 -13.87 3.50
CA CYS A 17 17.59 -14.71 3.03
C CYS A 17 18.25 -14.15 1.75
N VAL A 18 17.46 -13.66 0.79
CA VAL A 18 17.96 -13.00 -0.43
C VAL A 18 18.77 -11.75 -0.06
N ALA A 19 18.27 -10.92 0.86
CA ALA A 19 18.99 -9.75 1.34
C ALA A 19 20.34 -10.13 1.99
N LEU A 20 20.35 -11.15 2.85
CA LEU A 20 21.59 -11.63 3.47
C LEU A 20 22.58 -12.20 2.44
N MET A 21 22.10 -12.94 1.44
CA MET A 21 22.93 -13.44 0.34
C MET A 21 23.52 -12.30 -0.49
N ALA A 22 22.74 -11.26 -0.79
CA ALA A 22 23.23 -10.09 -1.51
C ALA A 22 24.31 -9.33 -0.72
N ILE A 23 24.09 -9.14 0.59
CA ILE A 23 25.12 -8.57 1.49
C ILE A 23 26.37 -9.45 1.51
N TYR A 24 26.20 -10.77 1.57
CA TYR A 24 27.33 -11.71 1.55
C TYR A 24 28.13 -11.57 0.25
N GLN A 25 27.47 -11.49 -0.90
CA GLN A 25 28.10 -11.32 -2.21
C GLN A 25 28.78 -9.96 -2.39
N SER A 26 28.33 -8.92 -1.66
CA SER A 26 28.96 -7.59 -1.68
C SER A 26 30.33 -7.54 -0.98
N TYR A 27 30.72 -8.60 -0.25
CA TYR A 27 31.99 -8.64 0.45
C TYR A 27 33.17 -8.98 -0.49
N PRO A 28 34.31 -8.27 -0.36
CA PRO A 28 35.57 -8.71 -0.96
C PRO A 28 35.91 -10.16 -0.61
N PRO A 29 36.60 -10.90 -1.51
CA PRO A 29 36.92 -12.31 -1.31
C PRO A 29 37.70 -12.57 -0.03
N ASP A 30 38.62 -11.66 0.32
CA ASP A 30 39.61 -11.82 1.40
C ASP A 30 39.10 -11.50 2.82
N ILE A 31 37.79 -11.26 2.97
CA ILE A 31 37.22 -10.91 4.27
C ILE A 31 37.22 -12.11 5.24
N PRO A 32 37.65 -11.92 6.51
CA PRO A 32 37.68 -12.98 7.51
C PRO A 32 36.32 -13.69 7.68
N PRO A 33 36.30 -15.04 7.87
CA PRO A 33 35.06 -15.79 8.04
C PRO A 33 34.15 -15.28 9.17
N ALA A 34 34.73 -14.72 10.24
CA ALA A 34 33.98 -14.13 11.35
C ALA A 34 33.05 -12.97 10.92
N GLN A 35 33.48 -12.16 9.94
CA GLN A 35 32.67 -11.07 9.37
C GLN A 35 31.60 -11.56 8.38
N LYS A 36 31.68 -12.83 7.97
CA LYS A 36 30.70 -13.51 7.12
C LYS A 36 29.70 -14.38 7.93
N SER A 37 29.75 -14.31 9.25
CA SER A 37 28.78 -14.99 10.14
C SER A 37 27.36 -14.44 9.97
N VAL A 38 26.34 -15.26 10.25
CA VAL A 38 24.91 -14.86 10.13
C VAL A 38 24.58 -13.66 11.01
N SER A 39 25.17 -13.56 12.20
CA SER A 39 25.00 -12.41 13.10
C SER A 39 25.61 -11.13 12.50
N ALA A 40 26.80 -11.21 11.92
CA ALA A 40 27.43 -10.08 11.24
C ALA A 40 26.65 -9.62 10.00
N LEU A 41 26.16 -10.57 9.19
CA LEU A 41 25.29 -10.27 8.05
C LEU A 41 23.98 -9.61 8.48
N SER A 42 23.38 -10.10 9.57
CA SER A 42 22.14 -9.53 10.12
C SER A 42 22.36 -8.11 10.66
N ALA A 43 23.45 -7.87 11.41
CA ALA A 43 23.81 -6.53 11.86
C ALA A 43 23.98 -5.56 10.68
N ARG A 44 24.71 -5.98 9.64
CA ARG A 44 24.90 -5.18 8.43
C ARG A 44 23.60 -4.95 7.66
N PHE A 45 22.67 -5.90 7.68
CA PHE A 45 21.33 -5.70 7.14
C PHE A 45 20.59 -4.57 7.87
N PHE A 46 20.53 -4.61 9.21
CA PHE A 46 19.88 -3.57 10.00
C PHE A 46 20.56 -2.21 9.82
N ASP A 47 21.90 -2.17 9.72
CA ASP A 47 22.64 -0.94 9.43
C ASP A 47 22.27 -0.37 8.05
N LYS A 48 22.25 -1.21 7.01
CA LYS A 48 21.82 -0.79 5.66
C LYS A 48 20.38 -0.25 5.69
N VAL A 49 19.47 -0.91 6.40
CA VAL A 49 18.07 -0.44 6.55
C VAL A 49 18.02 0.90 7.29
N ALA A 50 18.79 1.07 8.37
CA ALA A 50 18.87 2.30 9.15
C ALA A 50 19.42 3.49 8.35
N GLN A 51 20.35 3.22 7.44
CA GLN A 51 20.97 4.22 6.58
C GLN A 51 20.07 4.69 5.43
N ARG A 52 18.96 4.00 5.13
CA ARG A 52 18.07 4.40 4.04
C ARG A 52 17.43 5.77 4.32
N PRO A 53 17.31 6.66 3.31
CA PRO A 53 16.71 7.99 3.48
C PRO A 53 15.30 7.95 4.08
N VAL A 54 14.46 7.00 3.65
CA VAL A 54 13.10 6.82 4.17
C VAL A 54 13.10 6.45 5.64
N THR A 55 13.98 5.52 6.05
CA THR A 55 14.15 5.15 7.46
C THR A 55 14.60 6.33 8.28
N GLN A 56 15.61 7.07 7.82
CA GLN A 56 16.09 8.26 8.53
C GLN A 56 15.00 9.34 8.65
N ALA A 57 14.22 9.58 7.59
CA ALA A 57 13.11 10.54 7.63
C ALA A 57 12.05 10.15 8.66
N LEU A 58 11.67 8.86 8.70
CA LEU A 58 10.71 8.34 9.68
C LEU A 58 11.26 8.35 11.11
N LEU A 59 12.54 8.05 11.29
CA LEU A 59 13.18 8.13 12.61
C LEU A 59 13.29 9.59 13.08
N ARG A 60 13.59 10.53 12.19
CA ARG A 60 13.61 11.96 12.50
C ARG A 60 12.22 12.47 12.88
N SER A 61 11.18 12.12 12.11
CA SER A 61 9.80 12.51 12.44
C SER A 61 9.33 11.89 13.76
N ALA A 62 9.74 10.66 14.06
CA ALA A 62 9.45 10.00 15.34
C ALA A 62 10.20 10.60 16.53
N ASN A 63 11.35 11.23 16.32
CA ASN A 63 12.09 11.90 17.39
C ASN A 63 11.59 13.33 17.66
N TYR A 64 10.81 13.89 16.75
CA TYR A 64 10.17 15.18 16.97
C TYR A 64 9.08 15.01 18.03
N TYR A 65 9.32 15.53 19.23
CA TYR A 65 8.29 15.62 20.26
C TYR A 65 7.35 16.76 19.90
N PRO A 66 6.09 16.46 19.54
CA PRO A 66 5.12 17.49 19.21
C PRO A 66 4.89 18.33 20.45
N THR A 67 5.04 19.65 20.31
CA THR A 67 4.80 20.62 21.39
C THR A 67 3.30 20.76 21.69
N SER A 68 2.45 20.37 20.74
CA SER A 68 1.00 20.35 20.88
C SER A 68 0.37 19.03 20.41
N PHE A 69 -0.84 18.73 20.89
CA PHE A 69 -1.62 17.59 20.39
C PHE A 69 -1.89 17.68 18.87
N LEU A 70 -2.06 18.89 18.35
CA LEU A 70 -2.31 19.12 16.91
C LEU A 70 -1.10 18.72 16.06
N ASP A 71 0.12 18.98 16.52
CA ASP A 71 1.34 18.57 15.82
C ASP A 71 1.49 17.04 15.82
N ALA A 72 1.02 16.36 16.88
CA ALA A 72 1.00 14.90 16.92
C ALA A 72 0.03 14.30 15.90
N LEU A 73 -1.08 14.99 15.60
CA LEU A 73 -2.08 14.53 14.63
C LEU A 73 -1.60 14.64 13.18
N ARG A 74 -0.72 15.58 12.86
CA ARG A 74 -0.17 15.78 11.50
C ARG A 74 0.75 14.66 11.02
N SER A 75 1.19 13.76 11.91
CA SER A 75 1.96 12.58 11.52
C SER A 75 1.42 11.32 12.19
N PRO A 76 0.30 10.76 11.68
CA PRO A 76 -0.35 9.61 12.30
C PRO A 76 0.59 8.42 12.46
N PHE A 77 1.40 8.12 11.45
CA PHE A 77 2.37 7.03 11.51
C PHE A 77 3.40 7.23 12.63
N ALA A 78 4.00 8.42 12.75
CA ALA A 78 5.00 8.71 13.78
C ALA A 78 4.40 8.63 15.19
N SER A 79 3.15 9.05 15.35
CA SER A 79 2.42 8.96 16.62
C SER A 79 2.14 7.50 17.02
N VAL A 80 1.67 6.67 16.09
CA VAL A 80 1.48 5.24 16.37
C VAL A 80 2.82 4.55 16.66
N TYR A 81 3.86 4.87 15.90
CA TYR A 81 5.18 4.28 16.07
C TYR A 81 5.82 4.63 17.43
N ARG A 82 5.71 5.88 17.88
CA ARG A 82 6.16 6.26 19.24
C ARG A 82 5.41 5.50 20.32
N GLY A 83 4.08 5.41 20.20
CA GLY A 83 3.26 4.62 21.13
C GLY A 83 3.70 3.16 21.16
N PHE A 84 3.98 2.58 19.99
CA PHE A 84 4.45 1.20 19.86
C PHE A 84 5.82 0.98 20.54
N LEU A 85 6.79 1.88 20.34
CA LEU A 85 8.09 1.79 21.01
C LEU A 85 7.98 1.92 22.53
N ASN A 86 7.10 2.80 23.02
CA ASN A 86 6.87 2.98 24.45
C ASN A 86 6.33 1.72 25.14
N VAL A 87 5.58 0.89 24.40
CA VAL A 87 4.98 -0.35 24.93
C VAL A 87 5.90 -1.56 24.77
N THR A 88 6.61 -1.67 23.65
CA THR A 88 7.37 -2.88 23.29
C THR A 88 8.85 -2.84 23.70
N HIS A 89 9.40 -1.64 23.90
CA HIS A 89 10.83 -1.44 24.18
C HIS A 89 11.78 -2.03 23.12
N PHE A 90 11.31 -2.23 21.88
CA PHE A 90 12.20 -2.60 20.78
C PHE A 90 13.20 -1.46 20.47
N ASP A 91 14.36 -1.82 19.92
CA ASP A 91 15.20 -0.82 19.28
C ASP A 91 14.43 -0.18 18.12
N ARG A 92 14.82 1.04 17.76
CA ARG A 92 14.03 1.85 16.82
C ARG A 92 13.88 1.17 15.46
N VAL A 93 14.96 0.64 14.89
CA VAL A 93 14.90 0.07 13.53
C VAL A 93 14.05 -1.20 13.53
N THR A 94 14.25 -2.07 14.52
CA THR A 94 13.44 -3.29 14.67
C THR A 94 11.98 -2.95 14.93
N GLY A 95 11.67 -2.01 15.83
CA GLY A 95 10.31 -1.59 16.12
C GLY A 95 9.60 -1.05 14.87
N LEU A 96 10.32 -0.33 14.02
CA LEU A 96 9.81 0.20 12.76
C LEU A 96 9.51 -0.93 11.76
N ILE A 97 10.43 -1.89 11.58
CA ILE A 97 10.23 -3.06 10.73
C ILE A 97 9.03 -3.90 11.22
N VAL A 98 8.91 -4.14 12.52
CA VAL A 98 7.81 -4.92 13.08
C VAL A 98 6.48 -4.20 12.83
N LEU A 99 6.42 -2.89 13.07
CA LEU A 99 5.20 -2.11 12.89
C LEU A 99 4.75 -2.04 11.42
N THR A 100 5.68 -1.84 10.48
CA THR A 100 5.36 -1.80 9.05
C THR A 100 4.86 -3.14 8.55
N ASN A 101 5.47 -4.25 8.98
CA ASN A 101 4.99 -5.60 8.67
C ASN A 101 3.63 -5.89 9.31
N LEU A 102 3.36 -5.39 10.52
CA LEU A 102 2.04 -5.49 11.13
C LEU A 102 0.98 -4.78 10.29
N PHE A 103 1.22 -3.54 9.87
CA PHE A 103 0.29 -2.83 8.99
C PHE A 103 0.12 -3.52 7.64
N PHE A 104 1.21 -4.04 7.06
CA PHE A 104 1.13 -4.80 5.81
C PHE A 104 0.29 -6.07 5.97
N PHE A 105 0.42 -6.79 7.07
CA PHE A 105 -0.43 -7.94 7.37
C PHE A 105 -1.90 -7.54 7.54
N LEU A 106 -2.18 -6.47 8.29
CA LEU A 106 -3.54 -5.93 8.46
C LEU A 106 -4.14 -5.46 7.13
N PHE A 107 -3.33 -4.90 6.24
CA PHE A 107 -3.73 -4.55 4.89
C PHE A 107 -4.17 -5.79 4.08
N LEU A 108 -3.36 -6.85 4.05
CA LEU A 108 -3.73 -8.10 3.38
C LEU A 108 -4.98 -8.74 3.99
N LEU A 109 -5.14 -8.61 5.31
CA LEU A 109 -6.32 -9.08 6.03
C LEU A 109 -7.60 -8.35 5.58
N GLU A 110 -7.55 -7.03 5.47
CA GLU A 110 -8.69 -6.24 5.00
C GLU A 110 -9.02 -6.53 3.53
N LEU A 111 -8.01 -6.73 2.67
CA LEU A 111 -8.25 -7.17 1.27
C LEU A 111 -8.87 -8.56 1.19
N TYR A 112 -8.35 -9.53 1.95
CA TYR A 112 -8.93 -10.87 2.02
C TYR A 112 -10.39 -10.81 2.52
N GLY A 113 -10.66 -9.99 3.53
CA GLY A 113 -12.01 -9.77 4.04
C GLY A 113 -12.95 -9.18 2.99
N LEU A 114 -12.46 -8.20 2.21
CA LEU A 114 -13.21 -7.58 1.12
C LEU A 114 -13.57 -8.58 0.02
N TRP A 115 -12.59 -9.33 -0.50
CA TRP A 115 -12.82 -10.31 -1.56
C TRP A 115 -13.61 -11.54 -1.09
N GLY A 116 -13.37 -12.01 0.12
CA GLY A 116 -14.04 -13.19 0.69
C GLY A 116 -15.56 -13.02 0.86
N ARG A 117 -16.08 -11.79 0.76
CA ARG A 117 -17.52 -11.52 0.73
C ARG A 117 -18.16 -11.74 -0.64
N GLN A 118 -17.37 -11.58 -1.70
CA GLN A 118 -17.83 -11.53 -3.08
C GLN A 118 -17.45 -12.80 -3.85
N HIS A 119 -16.38 -13.47 -3.41
CA HIS A 119 -15.73 -14.54 -4.14
C HIS A 119 -15.38 -15.73 -3.25
N PRO A 120 -15.17 -16.93 -3.85
CA PRO A 120 -14.68 -18.09 -3.12
C PRO A 120 -13.39 -17.79 -2.36
N ALA A 121 -13.23 -18.40 -1.19
CA ALA A 121 -12.05 -18.18 -0.33
C ALA A 121 -10.72 -18.45 -1.04
N ASP A 122 -10.68 -19.42 -1.96
CA ASP A 122 -9.47 -19.74 -2.73
C ASP A 122 -9.05 -18.60 -3.67
N GLU A 123 -10.00 -17.88 -4.28
CA GLU A 123 -9.69 -16.72 -5.12
C GLU A 123 -9.17 -15.55 -4.28
N ALA A 124 -9.81 -15.30 -3.14
CA ALA A 124 -9.36 -14.27 -2.19
C ALA A 124 -7.95 -14.55 -1.66
N VAL A 125 -7.62 -15.81 -1.33
CA VAL A 125 -6.26 -16.20 -0.95
C VAL A 125 -5.30 -15.94 -2.10
N ARG A 126 -5.65 -16.34 -3.33
CA ARG A 126 -4.76 -16.16 -4.49
C ARG A 126 -4.49 -14.69 -4.81
N ALA A 127 -5.51 -13.84 -4.73
CA ALA A 127 -5.36 -12.40 -4.94
C ALA A 127 -4.50 -11.78 -3.83
N ALA A 128 -4.70 -12.18 -2.57
CA ALA A 128 -3.89 -11.70 -1.44
C ALA A 128 -2.42 -12.13 -1.57
N THR A 129 -2.18 -13.38 -1.99
CA THR A 129 -0.85 -13.89 -2.32
C THR A 129 -0.21 -13.07 -3.44
N LEU A 130 -0.96 -12.70 -4.48
CA LEU A 130 -0.42 -11.90 -5.58
C LEU A 130 -0.02 -10.49 -5.10
N VAL A 131 -0.84 -9.85 -4.26
CA VAL A 131 -0.49 -8.56 -3.62
C VAL A 131 0.78 -8.70 -2.78
N ALA A 132 0.88 -9.78 -2.00
CA ALA A 132 2.04 -10.06 -1.16
C ALA A 132 3.31 -10.36 -1.96
N LEU A 133 3.18 -10.78 -3.22
CA LEU A 133 4.30 -11.05 -4.12
C LEU A 133 4.68 -9.86 -5.01
N LEU A 134 3.88 -8.78 -5.02
CA LEU A 134 4.25 -7.59 -5.79
C LEU A 134 5.66 -7.15 -5.39
N PRO A 135 6.54 -6.78 -6.34
CA PRO A 135 7.92 -6.39 -6.02
C PRO A 135 7.98 -5.29 -4.94
N THR A 136 7.08 -4.31 -5.03
CA THR A 136 6.98 -3.20 -4.09
C THR A 136 6.43 -3.55 -2.70
N SER A 137 5.88 -4.76 -2.54
CA SER A 137 5.50 -5.26 -1.21
C SER A 137 6.72 -5.42 -0.30
N PHE A 138 7.92 -5.60 -0.84
CA PHE A 138 9.15 -5.66 -0.07
C PHE A 138 9.47 -4.34 0.61
N GLU A 139 9.34 -3.22 -0.11
CA GLU A 139 9.56 -1.88 0.45
C GLU A 139 8.60 -1.59 1.61
N MET A 140 7.37 -2.11 1.53
CA MET A 140 6.40 -2.02 2.63
C MET A 140 6.78 -2.85 3.86
N SER A 141 7.60 -3.89 3.68
CA SER A 141 8.08 -4.76 4.77
C SER A 141 9.41 -4.35 5.38
N LEU A 142 10.14 -3.42 4.76
CA LEU A 142 11.30 -2.82 5.40
C LEU A 142 10.81 -1.70 6.30
N VAL A 143 10.74 -0.49 5.76
CA VAL A 143 10.48 0.72 6.53
C VAL A 143 9.70 1.69 5.64
N SER A 144 8.37 1.66 5.75
CA SER A 144 7.51 2.55 4.95
C SER A 144 6.22 2.89 5.68
N SER A 145 5.97 4.19 5.85
CA SER A 145 4.68 4.72 6.33
C SER A 145 3.54 4.38 5.37
N PHE A 146 3.86 4.05 4.12
CA PHE A 146 2.89 3.67 3.12
C PHE A 146 2.12 2.38 3.46
N SER A 147 2.71 1.49 4.26
CA SER A 147 2.03 0.30 4.78
C SER A 147 0.76 0.66 5.59
N LEU A 148 0.82 1.73 6.37
CA LEU A 148 -0.33 2.28 7.11
C LEU A 148 -1.37 2.85 6.13
N THR A 149 -0.94 3.60 5.12
CA THR A 149 -1.83 4.14 4.08
C THR A 149 -2.58 3.01 3.36
N CYS A 150 -1.87 1.95 2.94
CA CYS A 150 -2.49 0.76 2.35
C CYS A 150 -3.53 0.13 3.26
N PHE A 151 -3.18 -0.09 4.53
CA PHE A 151 -4.11 -0.64 5.51
C PHE A 151 -5.35 0.24 5.68
N LEU A 152 -5.18 1.56 5.87
CA LEU A 152 -6.30 2.46 6.10
C LEU A 152 -7.20 2.61 4.87
N VAL A 153 -6.66 2.58 3.65
CA VAL A 153 -7.47 2.59 2.42
C VAL A 153 -8.28 1.31 2.30
N ALA A 154 -7.64 0.14 2.47
CA ALA A 154 -8.35 -1.14 2.43
C ALA A 154 -9.42 -1.22 3.54
N LEU A 155 -9.10 -0.75 4.74
CA LEU A 155 -10.03 -0.64 5.86
C LEU A 155 -11.21 0.28 5.51
N ALA A 156 -10.96 1.49 5.01
CA ALA A 156 -12.02 2.45 4.68
C ALA A 156 -12.99 1.87 3.66
N VAL A 157 -12.47 1.26 2.58
CA VAL A 157 -13.24 0.62 1.53
C VAL A 157 -14.01 -0.60 2.03
N HIS A 158 -13.35 -1.53 2.73
CA HIS A 158 -14.01 -2.72 3.26
C HIS A 158 -15.09 -2.38 4.28
N ARG A 159 -14.85 -1.39 5.14
CA ARG A 159 -15.85 -0.92 6.11
C ARG A 159 -17.00 -0.17 5.44
N ALA A 160 -16.76 0.53 4.34
CA ALA A 160 -17.82 1.15 3.55
C ALA A 160 -18.75 0.11 2.92
N VAL A 161 -18.17 -0.93 2.29
CA VAL A 161 -18.92 -2.05 1.70
C VAL A 161 -19.70 -2.86 2.75
N THR A 162 -19.26 -2.82 4.01
CA THR A 162 -19.96 -3.46 5.14
C THR A 162 -20.87 -2.51 5.93
N ASN A 163 -21.16 -1.32 5.40
CA ASN A 163 -22.01 -0.30 6.03
C ASN A 163 -21.54 0.18 7.42
N ARG A 164 -20.23 0.08 7.72
CA ARG A 164 -19.61 0.52 8.98
C ARG A 164 -19.00 1.92 8.83
N TRP A 165 -19.87 2.89 8.60
CA TRP A 165 -19.54 4.26 8.20
C TRP A 165 -18.68 5.06 9.16
N TRP A 166 -18.83 4.84 10.47
CA TRP A 166 -17.96 5.48 11.46
C TRP A 166 -16.48 5.08 11.28
N VAL A 167 -16.22 3.79 11.10
CA VAL A 167 -14.85 3.28 10.91
C VAL A 167 -14.30 3.77 9.56
N THR A 168 -15.13 3.81 8.52
CA THR A 168 -14.77 4.42 7.23
C THR A 168 -14.38 5.88 7.38
N GLY A 169 -15.19 6.68 8.09
CA GLY A 169 -14.90 8.10 8.33
C GLY A 169 -13.60 8.29 9.10
N MET A 170 -13.38 7.54 10.18
CA MET A 170 -12.15 7.61 10.97
C MET A 170 -10.92 7.22 10.16
N ALA A 171 -10.98 6.11 9.41
CA ALA A 171 -9.88 5.68 8.55
C ALA A 171 -9.55 6.74 7.48
N LEU A 172 -10.58 7.33 6.87
CA LEU A 172 -10.42 8.39 5.87
C LEU A 172 -9.88 9.69 6.47
N GLY A 173 -10.32 10.07 7.68
CA GLY A 173 -9.77 11.22 8.40
C GLY A 173 -8.28 11.04 8.69
N ILE A 174 -7.86 9.86 9.16
CA ILE A 174 -6.44 9.55 9.39
C ILE A 174 -5.65 9.54 8.08
N LEU A 175 -6.22 9.04 6.98
CA LEU A 175 -5.60 9.11 5.66
C LEU A 175 -5.37 10.54 5.20
N VAL A 176 -6.37 11.42 5.34
CA VAL A 176 -6.25 12.84 4.97
C VAL A 176 -5.18 13.55 5.79
N LEU A 177 -5.06 13.23 7.09
CA LEU A 177 -3.96 13.73 7.93
C LEU A 177 -2.58 13.20 7.53
N SER A 178 -2.52 12.07 6.82
CA SER A 178 -1.24 11.45 6.41
C SER A 178 -0.77 11.98 5.05
N ASP A 179 -1.70 12.23 4.13
CA ASP A 179 -1.47 12.81 2.81
C ASP A 179 -2.79 13.47 2.37
N PRO A 180 -2.83 14.81 2.18
CA PRO A 180 -4.03 15.55 1.80
C PRO A 180 -4.69 15.05 0.50
N LEU A 181 -3.92 14.45 -0.43
CA LEU A 181 -4.46 13.89 -1.67
C LEU A 181 -5.45 12.74 -1.44
N ASN A 182 -5.41 12.09 -0.28
CA ASN A 182 -6.39 11.07 0.08
C ASN A 182 -7.82 11.62 0.19
N ILE A 183 -8.01 12.95 0.22
CA ILE A 183 -9.35 13.55 0.12
C ILE A 183 -10.07 13.14 -1.18
N LEU A 184 -9.31 12.80 -2.23
CA LEU A 184 -9.84 12.34 -3.52
C LEU A 184 -10.50 10.95 -3.43
N LEU A 185 -10.38 10.23 -2.31
CA LEU A 185 -11.19 9.03 -2.03
C LEU A 185 -12.62 9.35 -1.55
N VAL A 186 -12.87 10.57 -1.05
CA VAL A 186 -14.18 10.98 -0.53
C VAL A 186 -15.29 10.82 -1.58
N PRO A 187 -15.14 11.27 -2.85
CA PRO A 187 -16.18 11.08 -3.86
C PRO A 187 -16.53 9.61 -4.10
N LEU A 188 -15.54 8.71 -4.15
CA LEU A 188 -15.76 7.27 -4.30
C LEU A 188 -16.54 6.70 -3.11
N LEU A 189 -16.16 7.07 -1.88
CA LEU A 189 -16.82 6.57 -0.68
C LEU A 189 -18.23 7.16 -0.50
N LEU A 190 -18.45 8.43 -0.89
CA LEU A 190 -19.78 9.03 -0.94
C LEU A 190 -20.66 8.38 -2.01
N TYR A 191 -20.09 8.02 -3.16
CA TYR A 191 -20.81 7.27 -4.18
C TYR A 191 -21.31 5.93 -3.62
N LEU A 192 -20.44 5.15 -2.97
CA LEU A 192 -20.81 3.90 -2.31
C LEU A 192 -21.84 4.14 -1.20
N PHE A 193 -21.69 5.21 -0.42
CA PHE A 193 -22.63 5.60 0.63
C PHE A 193 -24.03 5.78 0.08
N PHE A 194 -24.20 6.62 -0.94
CA PHE A 194 -25.51 6.85 -1.54
C PHE A 194 -26.06 5.59 -2.22
N TYR A 195 -25.22 4.79 -2.86
CA TYR A 195 -25.61 3.51 -3.46
C TYR A 195 -26.26 2.56 -2.43
N PHE A 196 -25.66 2.38 -1.26
CA PHE A 196 -26.21 1.49 -0.21
C PHE A 196 -27.41 2.08 0.56
N HIS A 197 -27.71 3.37 0.40
CA HIS A 197 -28.79 4.06 1.12
C HIS A 197 -29.97 4.50 0.23
N GLN A 198 -30.00 4.06 -1.03
CA GLN A 198 -31.14 4.29 -1.91
C GLN A 198 -32.42 3.76 -1.26
N GLY A 199 -33.44 4.61 -1.15
CA GLY A 199 -34.75 4.25 -0.56
C GLY A 199 -34.82 4.26 0.98
N GLN A 200 -33.77 4.66 1.70
CA GLN A 200 -33.83 4.81 3.17
C GLN A 200 -34.38 6.18 3.59
N VAL A 201 -34.93 6.24 4.81
CA VAL A 201 -35.44 7.49 5.40
C VAL A 201 -34.32 8.51 5.57
N LEU A 202 -34.54 9.73 5.08
CA LEU A 202 -33.55 10.82 5.03
C LEU A 202 -32.85 11.08 6.38
N ARG A 203 -33.57 10.98 7.50
CA ARG A 203 -33.01 11.16 8.86
C ARG A 203 -31.90 10.15 9.18
N THR A 204 -32.05 8.90 8.75
CA THR A 204 -31.05 7.84 8.98
C THR A 204 -29.82 8.06 8.09
N VAL A 205 -30.05 8.50 6.85
CA VAL A 205 -28.98 8.84 5.90
C VAL A 205 -28.13 9.98 6.46
N TRP A 206 -28.73 11.07 6.93
CA TRP A 206 -27.98 12.19 7.51
C TRP A 206 -27.11 11.80 8.70
N LYS A 207 -27.67 11.03 9.66
CA LYS A 207 -26.89 10.55 10.81
C LYS A 207 -25.64 9.77 10.36
N ARG A 208 -25.77 8.89 9.37
CA ARG A 208 -24.63 8.11 8.86
C ARG A 208 -23.67 8.95 8.03
N ALA A 209 -24.16 9.92 7.26
CA ALA A 209 -23.33 10.86 6.50
C ALA A 209 -22.43 11.67 7.44
N VAL A 210 -22.97 12.16 8.57
CA VAL A 210 -22.19 12.86 9.61
C VAL A 210 -21.10 11.96 10.18
N LEU A 211 -21.38 10.67 10.43
CA LEU A 211 -20.36 9.74 10.93
C LEU A 211 -19.21 9.50 9.95
N VAL A 212 -19.44 9.61 8.63
CA VAL A 212 -18.38 9.52 7.62
C VAL A 212 -17.62 10.83 7.49
N LEU A 213 -18.36 11.95 7.38
CA LEU A 213 -17.79 13.24 7.00
C LEU A 213 -17.13 13.97 8.17
N LEU A 214 -17.61 13.81 9.40
CA LEU A 214 -17.09 14.56 10.54
C LEU A 214 -15.59 14.33 10.76
N PRO A 215 -15.06 13.09 10.81
CA PRO A 215 -13.62 12.88 10.98
C PRO A 215 -12.79 13.47 9.82
N VAL A 216 -13.33 13.45 8.60
CA VAL A 216 -12.68 14.02 7.41
C VAL A 216 -12.62 15.53 7.50
N ILE A 217 -13.74 16.18 7.85
CA ILE A 217 -13.79 17.64 8.02
C ILE A 217 -12.81 18.07 9.11
N VAL A 218 -12.78 17.36 10.24
CA VAL A 218 -11.81 17.63 11.32
C VAL A 218 -10.37 17.49 10.81
N ALA A 219 -10.06 16.43 10.06
CA ALA A 219 -8.74 16.24 9.45
C ALA A 219 -8.34 17.40 8.51
N VAL A 220 -9.25 17.81 7.62
CA VAL A 220 -9.03 18.93 6.70
C VAL A 220 -8.79 20.24 7.44
N VAL A 221 -9.53 20.50 8.52
CA VAL A 221 -9.35 21.71 9.33
C VAL A 221 -8.00 21.70 10.07
N VAL A 222 -7.58 20.55 10.61
CA VAL A 222 -6.30 20.41 11.33
C VAL A 222 -5.09 20.60 10.42
N ASP A 223 -5.18 20.12 9.18
CA ASP A 223 -4.07 20.14 8.21
C ASP A 223 -4.35 20.98 6.95
N PHE A 224 -5.16 22.04 7.09
CA PHE A 224 -5.58 22.87 5.95
C PHE A 224 -4.41 23.46 5.17
N GLY A 225 -3.31 23.80 5.85
CA GLY A 225 -2.11 24.36 5.24
C GLY A 225 -1.42 23.42 4.24
N SER A 226 -1.51 22.10 4.41
CA SER A 226 -0.86 21.13 3.52
C SER A 226 -1.55 21.02 2.16
N PHE A 227 -2.81 21.45 2.05
CA PHE A 227 -3.57 21.38 0.79
C PHE A 227 -3.05 22.33 -0.29
N SER A 228 -2.28 23.37 0.06
CA SER A 228 -1.70 24.26 -0.95
C SER A 228 -0.70 23.55 -1.87
N TYR A 229 -0.04 22.49 -1.38
CA TYR A 229 0.95 21.72 -2.14
C TYR A 229 0.35 20.54 -2.90
N ALA A 230 -0.88 20.13 -2.56
CA ALA A 230 -1.55 18.99 -3.16
C ALA A 230 -1.78 19.16 -4.67
N TRP A 231 -2.01 20.39 -5.12
CA TRP A 231 -2.24 20.66 -6.54
C TRP A 231 -0.99 20.39 -7.39
N ASP A 232 0.18 20.83 -6.93
CA ASP A 232 1.46 20.63 -7.62
C ASP A 232 1.78 19.13 -7.76
N GLU A 233 1.42 18.30 -6.76
CA GLU A 233 1.59 16.85 -6.83
C GLU A 233 0.65 16.18 -7.85
N ILE A 234 -0.58 16.68 -8.02
CA ILE A 234 -1.53 16.16 -9.02
C ILE A 234 -1.01 16.43 -10.44
N GLU A 235 -0.40 17.59 -10.69
CA GLU A 235 0.18 17.91 -12.00
C GLU A 235 1.34 16.96 -12.37
N GLN A 236 2.05 16.43 -11.36
CA GLN A 236 3.12 15.44 -11.54
C GLN A 236 2.62 13.99 -11.56
N SER A 237 1.31 13.78 -11.44
CA SER A 237 0.74 12.44 -11.31
C SER A 237 0.94 11.57 -12.56
N ALA A 238 0.91 10.26 -12.34
CA ALA A 238 1.02 9.26 -13.39
C ALA A 238 -0.07 9.42 -14.45
N LEU A 239 -1.29 9.82 -14.04
CA LEU A 239 -2.39 10.08 -14.97
C LEU A 239 -2.03 11.20 -15.95
N PHE A 240 -1.59 12.36 -15.45
CA PHE A 240 -1.21 13.51 -16.29
C PHE A 240 0.00 13.19 -17.17
N TYR A 241 0.98 12.45 -16.65
CA TYR A 241 2.11 12.00 -17.43
C TYR A 241 1.69 11.08 -18.59
N LEU A 242 0.81 10.10 -18.32
CA LEU A 242 0.30 9.18 -19.33
C LEU A 242 -0.55 9.88 -20.40
N THR A 243 -1.43 10.81 -20.01
CA THR A 243 -2.24 11.57 -20.97
C THR A 243 -1.38 12.47 -21.86
N ARG A 244 -0.40 13.15 -21.28
CA ARG A 244 0.57 13.97 -22.04
C ARG A 244 1.41 13.09 -22.97
N SER A 245 1.86 11.94 -22.50
CA SER A 245 2.67 11.04 -23.32
C SER A 245 1.89 10.40 -24.47
N LEU A 246 0.59 10.15 -24.31
CA LEU A 246 -0.26 9.68 -25.41
C LEU A 246 -0.35 10.71 -26.55
N SER A 247 -0.31 12.00 -26.22
CA SER A 247 -0.27 13.07 -27.23
C SER A 247 1.10 13.22 -27.93
N GLY A 248 2.19 12.83 -27.26
CA GLY A 248 3.57 12.92 -27.78
C GLY A 248 4.11 11.66 -28.47
N GLY A 249 3.40 10.53 -28.37
CA GLY A 249 3.77 9.23 -28.96
C GLY A 249 4.30 8.20 -27.95
N VAL A 250 3.81 6.96 -28.07
CA VAL A 250 4.04 5.83 -27.14
C VAL A 250 5.53 5.46 -26.95
N LYS A 251 6.39 5.77 -27.92
CA LYS A 251 7.83 5.45 -27.85
C LYS A 251 8.54 6.19 -26.72
N GLN A 252 8.09 7.39 -26.35
CA GLN A 252 8.74 8.20 -25.32
C GLN A 252 8.45 7.70 -23.90
N THR A 253 7.26 7.12 -23.67
CA THR A 253 6.86 6.55 -22.36
C THR A 253 7.66 5.30 -22.03
N LEU A 254 7.87 4.42 -23.01
CA LEU A 254 8.53 3.13 -22.82
C LEU A 254 10.03 3.25 -22.60
N ALA A 255 10.66 4.31 -23.11
CA ALA A 255 12.09 4.51 -23.00
C ALA A 255 12.55 4.94 -21.60
N HIS A 256 11.66 5.42 -20.72
CA HIS A 256 12.04 6.05 -19.44
C HIS A 256 11.35 5.42 -18.21
N SER A 257 10.50 4.42 -18.38
CA SER A 257 9.85 3.72 -17.26
C SER A 257 10.68 2.49 -16.85
N PRO A 258 10.96 2.29 -15.53
CA PRO A 258 11.51 1.04 -15.05
C PRO A 258 10.58 -0.11 -15.47
N LEU A 259 11.14 -1.17 -16.05
CA LEU A 259 10.39 -2.30 -16.60
C LEU A 259 9.38 -2.88 -15.58
N GLY A 260 9.74 -2.89 -14.29
CA GLY A 260 8.85 -3.34 -13.22
C GLY A 260 7.59 -2.50 -13.05
N THR A 261 7.70 -1.17 -13.13
CA THR A 261 6.57 -0.24 -13.07
C THR A 261 5.56 -0.53 -14.17
N THR A 262 6.05 -0.70 -15.38
CA THR A 262 5.22 -0.94 -16.57
C THR A 262 4.45 -2.26 -16.46
N ILE A 263 5.13 -3.36 -16.08
CA ILE A 263 4.49 -4.69 -15.91
C ILE A 263 3.39 -4.62 -14.86
N VAL A 264 3.67 -3.98 -13.74
CA VAL A 264 2.74 -3.88 -12.61
C VAL A 264 1.51 -3.04 -13.01
N LEU A 265 1.70 -1.90 -13.68
CA LEU A 265 0.59 -1.09 -14.17
C LEU A 265 -0.28 -1.83 -15.19
N ILE A 266 0.34 -2.56 -16.13
CA ILE A 266 -0.39 -3.40 -17.08
C ILE A 266 -1.20 -4.47 -16.34
N THR A 267 -0.60 -5.12 -15.34
CA THR A 267 -1.27 -6.15 -14.54
C THR A 267 -2.49 -5.58 -13.81
N LEU A 268 -2.37 -4.40 -13.22
CA LEU A 268 -3.50 -3.71 -12.57
C LEU A 268 -4.57 -3.28 -13.56
N ALA A 269 -4.20 -2.76 -14.73
CA ALA A 269 -5.15 -2.35 -15.77
C ALA A 269 -5.94 -3.55 -16.29
N VAL A 270 -5.26 -4.65 -16.61
CA VAL A 270 -5.91 -5.92 -16.97
C VAL A 270 -6.81 -6.42 -15.85
N GLY A 271 -6.37 -6.31 -14.60
CA GLY A 271 -7.17 -6.65 -13.43
C GLY A 271 -8.45 -5.81 -13.30
N ALA A 272 -8.34 -4.49 -13.46
CA ALA A 272 -9.50 -3.59 -13.41
C ALA A 272 -10.49 -3.88 -14.55
N VAL A 273 -10.00 -4.09 -15.78
CA VAL A 273 -10.84 -4.48 -16.93
C VAL A 273 -11.49 -5.84 -16.68
N GLY A 274 -10.74 -6.82 -16.18
CA GLY A 274 -11.26 -8.15 -15.83
C GLY A 274 -12.38 -8.10 -14.81
N ALA A 275 -12.19 -7.35 -13.73
CA ALA A 275 -13.23 -7.14 -12.73
C ALA A 275 -14.48 -6.47 -13.33
N PHE A 276 -14.30 -5.47 -14.19
CA PHE A 276 -15.42 -4.79 -14.84
C PHE A 276 -16.25 -5.72 -15.74
N LEU A 277 -15.59 -6.60 -16.50
CA LEU A 277 -16.24 -7.51 -17.43
C LEU A 277 -16.89 -8.71 -16.72
N ASN A 278 -16.24 -9.26 -15.70
CA ASN A 278 -16.67 -10.53 -15.09
C ASN A 278 -17.59 -10.39 -13.87
N ASN A 279 -17.51 -9.28 -13.14
CA ASN A 279 -18.34 -9.12 -11.94
C ASN A 279 -19.79 -8.80 -12.29
N LYS A 280 -20.74 -9.28 -11.48
CA LYS A 280 -22.17 -9.00 -11.67
C LYS A 280 -22.60 -7.70 -11.00
N SER A 281 -22.15 -7.50 -9.75
CA SER A 281 -22.46 -6.31 -8.97
C SER A 281 -21.78 -5.08 -9.56
N PHE A 282 -22.53 -3.98 -9.65
CA PHE A 282 -22.03 -2.70 -10.15
C PHE A 282 -20.87 -2.16 -9.29
N VAL A 283 -20.95 -2.32 -7.97
CA VAL A 283 -19.88 -1.91 -7.04
C VAL A 283 -18.59 -2.66 -7.34
N ASP A 284 -18.67 -3.96 -7.60
CA ASP A 284 -17.53 -4.84 -7.81
C ASP A 284 -16.87 -4.60 -9.18
N LYS A 285 -17.60 -3.99 -10.12
CA LYS A 285 -17.07 -3.53 -11.40
C LYS A 285 -16.30 -2.22 -11.27
N ILE A 286 -16.86 -1.24 -10.55
CA ILE A 286 -16.31 0.12 -10.52
C ILE A 286 -15.23 0.30 -9.49
N LEU A 287 -15.33 -0.39 -8.35
CA LEU A 287 -14.40 -0.18 -7.24
C LEU A 287 -12.94 -0.43 -7.66
N PRO A 288 -12.58 -1.49 -8.41
CA PRO A 288 -11.22 -1.65 -8.92
C PRO A 288 -10.77 -0.53 -9.88
N ALA A 289 -11.63 -0.15 -10.83
CA ALA A 289 -11.32 0.91 -11.78
C ALA A 289 -11.12 2.27 -11.08
N ALA A 290 -11.98 2.58 -10.10
CA ALA A 290 -11.88 3.81 -9.31
C ALA A 290 -10.64 3.83 -8.42
N MET A 291 -10.26 2.70 -7.81
CA MET A 291 -9.03 2.60 -7.03
C MET A 291 -7.78 2.72 -7.92
N LEU A 292 -7.77 2.11 -9.10
CA LEU A 292 -6.69 2.30 -10.07
C LEU A 292 -6.59 3.76 -10.51
N PHE A 293 -7.72 4.39 -10.85
CA PHE A 293 -7.77 5.80 -11.20
C PHE A 293 -7.25 6.69 -10.07
N PHE A 294 -7.67 6.44 -8.82
CA PHE A 294 -7.19 7.14 -7.64
C PHE A 294 -5.67 7.02 -7.49
N VAL A 295 -5.11 5.81 -7.64
CA VAL A 295 -3.65 5.61 -7.59
C VAL A 295 -2.96 6.38 -8.70
N LEU A 296 -3.45 6.32 -9.94
CA LEU A 296 -2.85 7.05 -11.06
C LEU A 296 -2.91 8.57 -10.87
N LEU A 297 -4.00 9.08 -10.30
CA LEU A 297 -4.21 10.51 -10.06
C LEU A 297 -3.39 11.06 -8.89
N THR A 298 -3.14 10.25 -7.87
CA THR A 298 -2.46 10.71 -6.63
C THR A 298 -1.00 10.28 -6.52
N SER A 299 -0.46 9.58 -7.51
CA SER A 299 0.92 9.09 -7.46
C SER A 299 1.75 9.76 -8.55
N PRO A 300 2.89 10.38 -8.22
CA PRO A 300 3.87 10.77 -9.22
C PRO A 300 4.27 9.57 -10.08
N PHE A 301 4.50 9.76 -11.38
CA PHE A 301 4.80 8.64 -12.30
C PHE A 301 6.02 7.81 -11.84
N SER A 302 7.05 8.46 -11.30
CA SER A 302 8.25 7.80 -10.77
C SER A 302 8.00 6.99 -9.50
N GLN A 303 6.91 7.27 -8.77
CA GLN A 303 6.57 6.63 -7.49
C GLN A 303 5.35 5.72 -7.59
N VAL A 304 4.69 5.65 -8.75
CA VAL A 304 3.44 4.90 -8.93
C VAL A 304 3.61 3.44 -8.52
N THR A 305 4.76 2.85 -8.77
CA THR A 305 5.12 1.46 -8.44
C THR A 305 5.00 1.20 -6.94
N PHE A 306 5.44 2.14 -6.10
CA PHE A 306 5.31 2.03 -4.65
C PHE A 306 3.85 2.16 -4.20
N ARG A 307 3.03 2.91 -4.95
CA ARG A 307 1.63 3.12 -4.65
C ARG A 307 0.66 2.06 -5.21
N VAL A 308 1.14 1.21 -6.12
CA VAL A 308 0.39 0.11 -6.74
C VAL A 308 -0.38 -0.76 -5.74
N PRO A 309 0.16 -1.15 -4.58
CA PRO A 309 -0.59 -2.04 -3.70
C PRO A 309 -1.91 -1.44 -3.19
N LEU A 310 -2.10 -0.12 -3.23
CA LEU A 310 -3.43 0.49 -2.99
C LEU A 310 -4.48 0.04 -4.01
N ALA A 311 -4.07 -0.19 -5.26
CA ALA A 311 -4.89 -0.79 -6.30
C ALA A 311 -4.83 -2.33 -6.28
N GLY A 312 -4.33 -2.94 -5.20
CA GLY A 312 -4.27 -4.38 -5.03
C GLY A 312 -5.63 -5.06 -5.22
N ILE A 313 -6.73 -4.35 -4.95
CA ILE A 313 -8.10 -4.80 -5.22
C ILE A 313 -8.33 -5.23 -6.68
N CYS A 314 -7.61 -4.63 -7.65
CA CYS A 314 -7.69 -4.95 -9.07
C CYS A 314 -7.15 -6.35 -9.39
N LEU A 315 -6.22 -6.87 -8.57
CA LEU A 315 -5.60 -8.16 -8.81
C LEU A 315 -6.59 -9.32 -8.76
N HIS A 316 -7.72 -9.15 -8.09
CA HIS A 316 -8.80 -10.13 -8.14
C HIS A 316 -9.34 -10.36 -9.57
N GLY A 317 -9.51 -9.29 -10.36
CA GLY A 317 -9.94 -9.43 -11.75
C GLY A 317 -8.92 -10.17 -12.63
N VAL A 318 -7.62 -10.10 -12.29
CA VAL A 318 -6.59 -10.93 -12.94
C VAL A 318 -6.84 -12.40 -12.64
N ILE A 319 -7.12 -12.75 -11.37
CA ILE A 319 -7.41 -14.13 -10.98
C ILE A 319 -8.65 -14.67 -11.69
N GLN A 320 -9.67 -13.83 -11.90
CA GLN A 320 -10.88 -14.23 -12.64
C GLN A 320 -10.63 -14.47 -14.14
N LEU A 321 -9.76 -13.67 -14.75
CA LEU A 321 -9.44 -13.81 -16.18
C LEU A 321 -8.46 -14.94 -16.47
N THR A 322 -7.70 -15.39 -15.47
CA THR A 322 -6.56 -16.28 -15.69
C THR A 322 -6.81 -17.68 -15.16
N GLY A 323 -6.39 -18.68 -15.94
CA GLY A 323 -6.38 -20.06 -15.49
C GLY A 323 -5.35 -20.28 -14.37
N ARG A 324 -5.50 -21.38 -13.62
CA ARG A 324 -4.53 -21.80 -12.60
C ARG A 324 -3.06 -21.77 -13.05
N PRO A 325 -2.66 -22.28 -14.24
CA PRO A 325 -1.25 -22.24 -14.65
C PRO A 325 -0.72 -20.83 -14.84
N THR A 326 -1.52 -19.92 -15.40
CA THR A 326 -1.13 -18.52 -15.61
C THR A 326 -0.90 -17.79 -14.28
N VAL A 327 -1.75 -18.03 -13.28
CA VAL A 327 -1.56 -17.48 -11.92
C VAL A 327 -0.23 -17.94 -11.31
N TRP A 328 0.15 -19.21 -11.49
CA TRP A 328 1.43 -19.72 -11.03
C TRP A 328 2.63 -19.05 -11.72
N ILE A 329 2.54 -18.84 -13.04
CA ILE A 329 3.57 -18.11 -13.78
C ILE A 329 3.68 -16.68 -13.23
N LEU A 330 2.56 -16.00 -12.98
CA LEU A 330 2.56 -14.67 -12.38
C LEU A 330 3.21 -14.67 -10.99
N TYR A 331 2.94 -15.67 -10.13
CA TYR A 331 3.62 -15.79 -8.84
C TYR A 331 5.12 -15.92 -8.97
N ILE A 332 5.60 -16.77 -9.87
CA ILE A 332 7.03 -16.97 -10.10
C ILE A 332 7.68 -15.68 -10.61
N VAL A 333 7.06 -15.04 -11.60
CA VAL A 333 7.57 -13.78 -12.18
C VAL A 333 7.65 -12.69 -11.11
N MET A 334 6.57 -12.48 -10.36
CA MET A 334 6.51 -11.46 -9.31
C MET A 334 7.52 -11.75 -8.18
N PHE A 335 7.68 -13.03 -7.80
CA PHE A 335 8.68 -13.45 -6.82
C PHE A 335 10.11 -13.18 -7.30
N ILE A 336 10.45 -13.56 -8.54
CA ILE A 336 11.78 -13.31 -9.12
C ILE A 336 12.05 -11.81 -9.19
N MET A 337 11.10 -11.01 -9.65
CA MET A 337 11.23 -9.57 -9.71
C MET A 337 11.47 -8.96 -8.32
N GLY A 338 10.70 -9.40 -7.31
CA GLY A 338 10.92 -8.97 -5.93
C GLY A 338 12.29 -9.37 -5.41
N ALA A 339 12.74 -10.61 -5.63
CA ALA A 339 14.07 -11.06 -5.22
C ALA A 339 15.20 -10.26 -5.89
N LEU A 340 15.06 -9.92 -7.18
CA LEU A 340 16.01 -9.07 -7.89
C LEU A 340 16.04 -7.64 -7.32
N GLU A 341 14.88 -7.08 -6.97
CA GLU A 341 14.80 -5.77 -6.33
C GLU A 341 15.49 -5.76 -4.96
N VAL A 342 15.25 -6.80 -4.13
CA VAL A 342 15.97 -6.98 -2.86
C VAL A 342 17.48 -7.08 -3.10
N ALA A 343 17.90 -7.91 -4.04
CA ALA A 343 19.31 -8.10 -4.34
C ALA A 343 19.97 -6.79 -4.81
N ALA A 344 19.29 -5.99 -5.63
CA ALA A 344 19.79 -4.70 -6.09
C ALA A 344 19.88 -3.64 -4.97
N VAL A 345 19.02 -3.72 -3.95
CA VAL A 345 19.08 -2.79 -2.80
C VAL A 345 20.19 -3.18 -1.81
N PHE A 346 20.48 -4.48 -1.66
CA PHE A 346 21.37 -5.00 -0.63
C PHE A 346 22.72 -5.54 -1.10
N GLY A 347 22.89 -5.81 -2.39
CA GLY A 347 24.17 -6.09 -3.03
C GLY A 347 24.90 -4.79 -3.27
#